data_AF-B7CDH7-F1
#
_entry.id   AF-B7CDH7-F1
#
_cell.length_a   1.000
_cell.length_b   1.000
_cell.length_c   1.000
_cell.angle_alpha   90.00
_cell.angle_beta   90.00
_cell.angle_gamma   90.00
#
_symmetry.space_group_name_H-M   'P 1'
#
loop_
_entity.id
_entity.type
_entity.pdbx_description
1 polymer ?
#
loop_
_entity_poly.entity_id
_entity_poly.type
_entity_poly.pdbx_seq_one_letter_code
_entity_poly.pdbx_strand_id
1 'polypeptide(L)'
;MKYFLINVKKIYKNKLNSIPVFIIILFLAFLYVGNLKSATIEFDLDSPVSIKEDINSTSEQIGLFEDNLKSISLDSEEYINIKNDLDLAKERKECLENKLKAYKNRDWHQFYQNDIRLKKIDLEATNKYESDYDDEFLQTIKLNEEYSLYQYENKLGFDDRF
;
A
#
# COMPACT_ATOMS: atom_id res chain seq x y z
N MET A 1 -43.80 -0.28 -0.63
CA MET A 1 -43.47 -0.71 -2.01
C MET A 1 -44.47 -0.29 -3.09
N LYS A 2 -45.80 -0.22 -2.84
CA LYS A 2 -46.78 0.15 -3.89
C LYS A 2 -46.70 1.62 -4.37
N TYR A 3 -46.38 2.57 -3.49
CA TYR A 3 -46.31 4.00 -3.86
C TYR A 3 -45.14 4.35 -4.79
N PHE A 4 -44.00 3.68 -4.64
CA PHE A 4 -42.82 3.93 -5.47
C PHE A 4 -43.06 3.50 -6.93
N LEU A 5 -43.67 2.31 -7.12
CA LEU A 5 -44.02 1.76 -8.44
C LEU A 5 -45.01 2.63 -9.22
N ILE A 6 -45.96 3.28 -8.53
CA ILE A 6 -46.99 4.12 -9.17
C ILE A 6 -46.38 5.41 -9.75
N ASN A 7 -45.40 6.00 -9.05
CA ASN A 7 -44.73 7.22 -9.51
C ASN A 7 -43.76 6.95 -10.66
N VAL A 8 -43.03 5.83 -10.66
CA VAL A 8 -42.14 5.43 -11.77
C VAL A 8 -42.91 5.28 -13.08
N LYS A 9 -44.10 4.65 -13.06
CA LYS A 9 -44.95 4.51 -14.26
C LYS A 9 -45.43 5.84 -14.83
N LYS A 10 -45.73 6.84 -13.99
CA LYS A 10 -46.15 8.19 -14.41
C LYS A 10 -45.00 8.97 -15.05
N ILE A 11 -43.79 8.83 -14.50
CA ILE A 11 -42.57 9.47 -15.02
C ILE A 11 -42.21 8.91 -16.41
N TYR A 12 -42.36 7.60 -16.61
CA TYR A 12 -42.06 6.94 -17.90
C TYR A 12 -42.97 7.37 -19.05
N LYS A 13 -44.20 7.82 -18.74
CA LYS A 13 -45.20 8.24 -19.73
C LYS A 13 -45.01 9.67 -20.23
N ASN A 14 -44.35 10.52 -19.44
CA ASN A 14 -43.95 11.88 -19.83
C ASN A 14 -42.47 11.87 -20.25
N LYS A 15 -42.21 11.78 -21.56
CA LYS A 15 -40.87 11.77 -22.16
C LYS A 15 -39.96 12.97 -21.77
N LEU A 16 -40.50 14.02 -21.14
CA LEU A 16 -39.76 15.20 -20.69
C LEU A 16 -39.05 15.06 -19.32
N ASN A 17 -39.36 14.05 -18.50
CA ASN A 17 -38.78 13.91 -17.15
C ASN A 17 -37.81 12.72 -16.98
N SER A 18 -37.40 12.06 -18.07
CA SER A 18 -36.40 10.99 -17.98
C SER A 18 -34.97 11.53 -17.83
N ILE A 19 -34.67 12.68 -18.44
CA ILE A 19 -33.33 13.29 -18.42
C ILE A 19 -32.92 13.67 -16.98
N PRO A 20 -33.74 14.37 -16.18
CA PRO A 20 -33.38 14.69 -14.79
C PRO A 20 -33.19 13.44 -13.93
N VAL A 21 -34.04 12.42 -14.11
CA VAL A 21 -33.94 11.15 -13.37
C VAL A 21 -32.68 10.38 -13.75
N PHE A 22 -32.33 10.36 -15.04
CA PHE A 22 -31.10 9.75 -15.51
C PHE A 22 -29.86 10.45 -14.94
N ILE A 23 -29.85 11.79 -14.92
CA ILE A 23 -28.77 12.59 -14.32
C ILE A 23 -28.62 12.28 -12.82
N ILE A 24 -29.73 12.16 -12.08
CA ILE A 24 -29.70 11.80 -10.65
C ILE A 24 -29.11 10.40 -10.45
N ILE A 25 -29.50 9.42 -11.26
CA ILE A 25 -28.95 8.05 -11.19
C ILE A 25 -27.46 8.05 -11.52
N LEU A 26 -27.04 8.81 -12.54
CA LEU A 26 -25.64 8.92 -12.95
C LEU A 26 -24.81 9.61 -11.87
N PHE A 27 -25.35 10.64 -11.23
CA PHE A 27 -24.74 11.33 -10.10
C PHE A 27 -24.61 10.42 -8.87
N LEU A 28 -25.64 9.61 -8.55
CA LEU A 28 -25.57 8.62 -7.48
C LEU A 28 -24.56 7.50 -7.79
N ALA A 29 -24.48 7.04 -9.04
CA ALA A 29 -23.46 6.10 -9.47
C ALA A 29 -22.06 6.72 -9.39
N PHE A 30 -21.91 7.99 -9.76
CA PHE A 30 -20.66 8.73 -9.67
C PHE A 30 -20.24 8.98 -8.22
N LEU A 31 -21.18 9.29 -7.32
CA LEU A 31 -20.92 9.37 -5.88
C LEU A 31 -20.60 7.99 -5.30
N TYR A 32 -21.29 6.93 -5.72
CA TYR A 32 -21.01 5.58 -5.22
C TYR A 32 -19.64 5.07 -5.68
N VAL A 33 -19.31 5.22 -6.96
CA VAL A 33 -18.00 4.88 -7.52
C VAL A 33 -16.92 5.83 -7.00
N GLY A 34 -17.23 7.11 -6.85
CA GLY A 34 -16.33 8.13 -6.33
C GLY A 34 -16.03 7.93 -4.84
N ASN A 35 -17.01 7.52 -4.04
CA ASN A 35 -16.85 7.21 -2.62
C ASN A 35 -16.22 5.83 -2.42
N LEU A 36 -16.47 4.85 -3.29
CA LEU A 36 -15.69 3.61 -3.34
C LEU A 36 -14.23 3.90 -3.69
N LYS A 37 -13.99 4.73 -4.71
CA LYS A 37 -12.64 5.16 -5.08
C LYS A 37 -11.98 5.94 -3.96
N SER A 38 -12.67 6.91 -3.35
CA SER A 38 -12.17 7.69 -2.22
C SER A 38 -11.90 6.83 -0.99
N ALA A 39 -12.76 5.87 -0.67
CA ALA A 39 -12.53 4.91 0.42
C ALA A 39 -11.44 3.87 0.10
N THR A 40 -11.04 3.73 -1.17
CA THR A 40 -9.86 2.95 -1.58
C THR A 40 -8.62 3.81 -1.84
N ILE A 41 -8.76 5.13 -1.81
CA ILE A 41 -7.69 6.14 -2.05
C ILE A 41 -7.36 6.87 -0.74
N GLU A 42 -8.19 6.75 0.31
CA GLU A 42 -7.74 7.05 1.66
C GLU A 42 -6.47 6.25 1.89
N PHE A 43 -5.43 6.99 2.26
CA PHE A 43 -4.01 6.67 2.17
C PHE A 43 -3.64 5.57 3.17
N ASP A 44 -4.30 4.43 3.11
CA ASP A 44 -3.93 3.25 3.85
C ASP A 44 -2.70 2.67 3.16
N LEU A 45 -1.54 3.18 3.59
CA LEU A 45 -0.20 2.72 3.20
C LEU A 45 -0.08 1.19 3.36
N ASP A 46 -0.92 0.61 4.22
CA ASP A 46 -0.99 -0.81 4.52
C ASP A 46 -2.10 -1.57 3.78
N SER A 47 -2.77 -0.92 2.82
CA SER A 47 -3.77 -1.57 1.98
C SER A 47 -3.13 -2.63 1.05
N PRO A 48 -3.88 -3.67 0.65
CA PRO A 48 -3.38 -4.67 -0.29
C PRO A 48 -3.00 -4.12 -1.67
N VAL A 49 -3.52 -2.95 -2.02
CA VAL A 49 -3.17 -2.26 -3.28
C VAL A 49 -1.80 -1.63 -3.13
N SER A 50 -1.59 -0.86 -2.06
CA SER A 50 -0.29 -0.26 -1.71
C SER A 50 0.81 -1.31 -1.61
N ILE A 51 0.60 -2.38 -0.84
CA ILE A 51 1.61 -3.45 -0.67
C ILE A 51 1.97 -4.11 -2.01
N LYS A 52 1.01 -4.26 -2.94
CA LYS A 52 1.31 -4.81 -4.28
C LYS A 52 2.13 -3.85 -5.14
N GLU A 53 1.87 -2.55 -5.03
CA GLU A 53 2.64 -1.53 -5.72
C GLU A 53 4.08 -1.52 -5.23
N ASP A 54 4.28 -1.61 -3.91
CA ASP A 54 5.61 -1.75 -3.30
C ASP A 54 6.35 -3.01 -3.76
N ILE A 55 5.66 -4.16 -3.88
CA ILE A 55 6.25 -5.40 -4.42
C ILE A 55 6.73 -5.21 -5.86
N ASN A 56 5.93 -4.54 -6.68
CA ASN A 56 6.27 -4.28 -8.08
C ASN A 56 7.47 -3.34 -8.19
N SER A 57 7.45 -2.21 -7.47
CA SER A 57 8.55 -1.25 -7.42
C SER A 57 9.85 -1.91 -6.91
N THR A 58 9.78 -2.69 -5.84
CA THR A 58 10.94 -3.43 -5.31
C THR A 58 11.47 -4.46 -6.33
N SER A 59 10.58 -5.10 -7.09
CA SER A 59 10.98 -6.04 -8.15
C SER A 59 11.71 -5.35 -9.31
N GLU A 60 11.28 -4.15 -9.69
CA GLU A 60 11.97 -3.34 -10.70
C GLU A 60 13.37 -2.92 -10.20
N GLN A 61 13.48 -2.48 -8.94
CA GLN A 61 14.76 -2.15 -8.31
C GLN A 61 15.73 -3.34 -8.27
N ILE A 62 15.25 -4.52 -7.91
CA ILE A 62 16.05 -5.77 -7.97
C ILE A 62 16.61 -5.98 -9.37
N GLY A 63 15.78 -5.82 -10.41
CA GLY A 63 16.22 -5.94 -11.80
C GLY A 63 17.34 -4.96 -12.16
N LEU A 64 17.23 -3.70 -11.72
CA LEU A 64 18.25 -2.68 -11.94
C LEU A 64 19.58 -3.03 -11.24
N PHE A 65 19.53 -3.50 -9.99
CA PHE A 65 20.73 -3.93 -9.29
C PHE A 65 21.39 -5.15 -9.96
N GLU A 66 20.60 -6.14 -10.38
CA GLU A 66 21.11 -7.31 -11.11
C GLU A 66 21.75 -6.93 -12.44
N ASP A 67 21.19 -5.96 -13.16
CA ASP A 67 21.78 -5.44 -14.39
C ASP A 67 23.06 -4.64 -14.14
N ASN A 68 23.09 -3.80 -13.11
CA ASN A 68 24.28 -3.03 -12.73
C ASN A 68 25.45 -3.96 -12.39
N LEU A 69 25.22 -5.00 -11.59
CA LEU A 69 26.25 -5.96 -11.20
C LEU A 69 26.90 -6.70 -12.38
N LYS A 70 26.23 -6.83 -13.54
CA LYS A 70 26.82 -7.43 -14.76
C LYS A 70 27.92 -6.57 -15.37
N SER A 71 27.91 -5.26 -15.10
CA SER A 71 28.80 -4.28 -15.72
C SER A 71 29.95 -3.81 -14.83
N ILE A 72 29.95 -4.22 -13.56
CA ILE A 72 30.88 -3.74 -12.53
C ILE A 72 31.88 -4.84 -12.18
N SER A 73 33.12 -4.46 -11.89
CA SER A 73 34.17 -5.39 -11.47
C SER A 73 33.85 -6.00 -10.10
N LEU A 74 33.93 -7.33 -9.99
CA LEU A 74 33.60 -8.11 -8.79
C LEU A 74 34.33 -7.64 -7.52
N ASP A 75 35.57 -7.19 -7.66
CA ASP A 75 36.42 -6.80 -6.52
C ASP A 75 36.28 -5.31 -6.15
N SER A 76 35.39 -4.57 -6.81
CA SER A 76 35.17 -3.16 -6.52
C SER A 76 34.28 -2.97 -5.29
N GLU A 77 34.55 -1.90 -4.54
CA GLU A 77 33.69 -1.46 -3.44
C GLU A 77 32.25 -1.19 -3.92
N GLU A 78 32.10 -0.68 -5.14
CA GLU A 78 30.82 -0.47 -5.79
C GLU A 78 30.03 -1.77 -6.00
N TYR A 79 30.70 -2.84 -6.44
CA TYR A 79 30.08 -4.16 -6.58
C TYR A 79 29.57 -4.68 -5.23
N ILE A 80 30.40 -4.58 -4.19
CA ILE A 80 30.04 -5.01 -2.83
C ILE A 80 28.82 -4.22 -2.34
N ASN A 81 28.82 -2.90 -2.54
CA ASN A 81 27.73 -2.03 -2.10
C ASN A 81 26.41 -2.36 -2.82
N ILE A 82 26.43 -2.50 -4.15
CA ILE A 82 25.25 -2.85 -4.94
C ILE A 82 24.77 -4.27 -4.62
N LYS A 83 25.70 -5.20 -4.34
CA LYS A 83 25.36 -6.56 -3.95
C LYS A 83 24.63 -6.59 -2.60
N ASN A 84 25.09 -5.81 -1.63
CA ASN A 84 24.41 -5.67 -0.34
C ASN A 84 23.02 -5.03 -0.51
N ASP A 85 22.90 -4.00 -1.34
CA ASP A 85 21.62 -3.33 -1.61
C ASP A 85 20.64 -4.25 -2.35
N LEU A 86 21.13 -5.09 -3.27
CA LEU A 86 20.37 -6.15 -3.92
C LEU A 86 19.83 -7.19 -2.91
N ASP A 87 20.68 -7.61 -1.98
CA ASP A 87 20.28 -8.61 -0.98
C ASP A 87 19.22 -8.04 -0.02
N LEU A 88 19.37 -6.78 0.40
CA LEU A 88 18.34 -6.05 1.16
C LEU A 88 17.03 -5.89 0.37
N ALA A 89 17.10 -5.54 -0.91
CA ALA A 89 15.91 -5.39 -1.75
C ALA A 89 15.16 -6.74 -1.93
N LYS A 90 15.89 -7.85 -2.07
CA LYS A 90 15.32 -9.20 -2.12
C LYS A 90 14.60 -9.55 -0.81
N GLU A 91 15.22 -9.26 0.33
CA GLU A 91 14.59 -9.47 1.63
C GLU A 91 13.35 -8.59 1.81
N ARG A 92 13.41 -7.31 1.40
CA ARG A 92 12.25 -6.40 1.42
C ARG A 92 11.08 -6.98 0.64
N LYS A 93 11.33 -7.48 -0.56
CA LYS A 93 10.30 -8.10 -1.41
C LYS A 93 9.65 -9.30 -0.72
N GLU A 94 10.46 -10.20 -0.15
CA GLU A 94 9.94 -11.36 0.59
C GLU A 94 9.06 -10.92 1.78
N CYS A 95 9.49 -9.92 2.55
CA CYS A 95 8.71 -9.36 3.66
C CYS A 95 7.37 -8.77 3.18
N LEU A 96 7.35 -8.03 2.06
CA LEU A 96 6.13 -7.47 1.49
C LEU A 96 5.17 -8.57 1.01
N GLU A 97 5.67 -9.61 0.33
CA GLU A 97 4.87 -10.74 -0.11
C GLU A 97 4.24 -11.50 1.07
N ASN A 98 5.00 -11.68 2.15
CA ASN A 98 4.53 -12.28 3.39
C ASN A 98 3.52 -11.39 4.12
N LYS A 99 3.75 -10.07 4.18
CA LYS A 99 2.80 -9.08 4.73
C LYS A 99 1.47 -9.12 3.98
N LEU A 100 1.51 -9.15 2.64
CA LEU A 100 0.30 -9.26 1.81
C LEU A 100 -0.45 -10.58 2.03
N LYS A 101 0.28 -11.69 2.19
CA LYS A 101 -0.30 -13.00 2.51
C LYS A 101 -0.96 -12.98 3.89
N ALA A 102 -0.31 -12.41 4.89
CA ALA A 102 -0.82 -12.26 6.24
C ALA A 102 -2.10 -11.41 6.26
N TYR A 103 -2.12 -10.27 5.54
CA TYR A 103 -3.31 -9.44 5.38
C TYR A 103 -4.50 -10.24 4.81
N LYS A 104 -4.28 -10.95 3.70
CA LYS A 104 -5.34 -11.77 3.06
C LYS A 104 -5.88 -12.85 4.00
N ASN A 105 -5.03 -13.41 4.84
CA ASN A 105 -5.38 -14.43 5.82
C ASN A 105 -5.94 -13.85 7.13
N ARG A 106 -5.95 -12.52 7.28
CA ARG A 106 -6.26 -11.81 8.54
C ARG A 106 -5.38 -12.26 9.71
N ASP A 107 -4.15 -12.64 9.41
CA ASP A 107 -3.13 -12.98 10.40
C ASP A 107 -2.37 -11.72 10.80
N TRP A 108 -2.95 -10.94 11.71
CA TRP A 108 -2.40 -9.64 12.09
C TRP A 108 -1.08 -9.74 12.85
N HIS A 109 -0.83 -10.87 13.52
CA HIS A 109 0.43 -11.10 14.20
C HIS A 109 1.56 -11.25 13.18
N GLN A 110 1.38 -12.08 12.15
CA GLN A 110 2.33 -12.17 11.03
C GLN A 110 2.41 -10.87 10.24
N PHE A 111 1.29 -10.15 10.08
CA PHE A 111 1.29 -8.86 9.40
C PHE A 111 2.24 -7.86 10.08
N TYR A 112 2.05 -7.62 11.38
CA TYR A 112 2.90 -6.70 12.13
C TYR A 112 4.34 -7.20 12.26
N GLN A 113 4.56 -8.52 12.31
CA GLN A 113 5.93 -9.08 12.28
C GLN A 113 6.69 -8.68 11.00
N ASN A 114 6.05 -8.83 9.84
CA ASN A 114 6.65 -8.44 8.56
C ASN A 114 6.82 -6.93 8.48
N ASP A 115 5.85 -6.17 8.98
CA ASP A 115 5.89 -4.71 8.98
C ASP A 115 7.04 -4.14 9.82
N ILE A 116 7.31 -4.72 11.00
CA ILE A 116 8.49 -4.38 11.82
C ILE A 116 9.78 -4.66 11.04
N ARG A 117 9.89 -5.80 10.33
CA ARG A 117 11.09 -6.10 9.55
C ARG A 117 11.27 -5.10 8.40
N LEU A 118 10.21 -4.72 7.71
CA LEU A 118 10.28 -3.71 6.64
C LEU A 118 10.84 -2.37 7.14
N LYS A 119 10.37 -1.91 8.31
CA LYS A 119 10.85 -0.66 8.92
C LYS A 119 12.31 -0.73 9.34
N LYS A 120 12.77 -1.90 9.79
CA LYS A 120 14.20 -2.14 10.06
C LYS A 120 15.04 -2.11 8.78
N ILE A 121 14.55 -2.70 7.68
CA ILE A 121 15.22 -2.61 6.37
C ILE A 121 15.30 -1.15 5.93
N ASP A 122 14.23 -0.36 6.11
CA ASP A 122 14.22 1.06 5.79
C ASP A 122 15.27 1.83 6.61
N LEU A 123 15.39 1.54 7.91
CA LEU A 123 16.43 2.13 8.77
C LEU A 123 17.85 1.71 8.36
N GLU A 124 18.07 0.43 8.02
CA GLU A 124 19.35 -0.08 7.55
C GLU A 124 19.79 0.62 6.26
N ALA A 125 18.86 0.80 5.31
CA ALA A 125 19.10 1.54 4.08
C ALA A 125 19.35 3.03 4.34
N THR A 126 18.56 3.66 5.23
CA THR A 126 18.67 5.09 5.51
C THR A 126 19.97 5.43 6.26
N ASN A 127 20.37 4.63 7.25
CA ASN A 127 21.63 4.83 7.99
C ASN A 127 22.88 4.68 7.10
N LYS A 128 22.80 3.90 6.01
CA LYS A 128 23.90 3.79 5.03
C LYS A 128 24.12 5.11 4.27
N TYR A 129 23.07 5.92 4.12
CA TYR A 129 23.05 7.19 3.41
C TYR A 129 22.59 8.33 4.33
N GLU A 130 23.04 8.31 5.60
CA GLU A 130 22.57 9.19 6.68
C GLU A 130 22.66 10.70 6.34
N SER A 131 23.57 11.09 5.44
CA SER A 131 23.69 12.47 4.94
C SER A 131 22.52 12.94 4.06
N ASP A 132 21.74 12.01 3.52
CA ASP A 132 20.76 12.27 2.46
C ASP A 132 19.33 12.40 3.00
N TYR A 133 19.13 12.13 4.29
CA TYR A 133 17.82 12.14 4.95
C TYR A 133 17.83 13.07 6.16
N ASP A 134 16.74 13.81 6.37
CA ASP A 134 16.59 14.65 7.55
C ASP A 134 16.25 13.84 8.81
N ASP A 135 16.53 14.44 9.98
CA ASP A 135 16.27 13.84 11.29
C ASP A 135 14.77 13.52 11.50
N GLU A 136 13.88 14.26 10.84
CA GLU A 136 12.42 14.11 10.97
C GLU A 136 11.94 12.82 10.27
N PHE A 137 12.48 12.54 9.09
CA PHE A 137 12.23 11.30 8.36
C PHE A 137 12.70 10.07 9.16
N LEU A 138 13.91 10.13 9.72
CA LEU A 138 14.44 9.06 10.57
C LEU A 138 13.59 8.82 11.83
N GLN A 139 13.13 9.90 12.47
CA GLN A 139 12.22 9.80 13.62
C GLN A 139 10.87 9.21 13.23
N THR A 140 10.36 9.53 12.05
CA THR A 140 9.09 8.99 11.54
C THR A 140 9.17 7.49 11.34
N ILE A 141 10.26 6.97 10.74
CA ILE A 141 10.43 5.52 10.57
C ILE A 141 10.50 4.81 11.93
N LYS A 142 11.24 5.37 12.90
CA LYS A 142 11.34 4.81 14.26
C LYS A 142 9.99 4.79 14.97
N LEU A 143 9.23 5.87 14.91
CA LEU A 143 7.89 5.95 15.50
C LEU A 143 6.95 4.91 14.89
N ASN A 144 7.03 4.72 13.58
CA ASN A 144 6.25 3.69 12.88
C ASN A 144 6.67 2.28 13.29
N GLU A 145 7.96 2.04 13.57
CA GLU A 145 8.45 0.75 14.09
C GLU A 145 7.89 0.47 15.49
N GLU A 146 7.97 1.46 16.39
CA GLU A 146 7.43 1.39 17.75
C GLU A 146 5.93 1.11 17.75
N TYR A 147 5.17 1.77 16.87
CA TYR A 147 3.76 1.51 16.69
C TYR A 147 3.50 0.03 16.31
N SER A 148 4.21 -0.51 15.32
CA SER A 148 4.00 -1.91 14.90
C SER A 148 4.47 -2.93 15.92
N LEU A 149 5.55 -2.63 16.66
CA LEU A 149 5.97 -3.41 17.82
C LEU A 149 4.88 -3.47 18.87
N TYR A 150 4.28 -2.31 19.21
CA TYR A 150 3.17 -2.25 20.16
C TYR A 150 1.98 -3.11 19.69
N GLN A 151 1.59 -2.99 18.42
CA GLN A 151 0.49 -3.78 17.86
C GLN A 151 0.79 -5.30 17.89
N TYR A 152 2.03 -5.68 17.55
CA TYR A 152 2.51 -7.06 17.57
C TYR A 152 2.50 -7.66 18.98
N GLU A 153 3.08 -6.97 19.97
CA GLU A 153 3.19 -7.44 21.35
C GLU A 153 1.84 -7.58 22.04
N ASN A 154 0.92 -6.65 21.75
CA ASN A 154 -0.43 -6.65 22.33
C ASN A 154 -1.43 -7.50 21.56
N LYS A 155 -1.01 -8.16 20.46
CA LYS A 155 -1.86 -9.02 19.60
C LYS A 155 -3.13 -8.30 19.11
N LEU A 156 -2.97 -7.03 18.77
CA LEU A 156 -4.07 -6.19 18.32
C LEU A 156 -4.42 -6.50 16.86
N GLY A 157 -5.66 -6.22 16.48
CA GLY A 157 -6.11 -6.36 15.09
C GLY A 157 -5.56 -5.24 14.20
N PHE A 158 -5.70 -5.40 12.89
CA PHE A 158 -5.53 -4.28 11.97
C PHE A 158 -6.67 -3.28 12.19
N ASP A 159 -6.33 -2.02 12.44
CA ASP A 159 -7.30 -0.95 12.62
C ASP A 159 -7.64 -0.34 11.25
N ASP A 160 -8.71 -0.84 10.63
CA ASP A 160 -9.20 -0.42 9.31
C ASP A 160 -10.19 0.75 9.37
N ARG A 161 -10.25 1.46 10.51
CA ARG A 161 -11.21 2.54 10.75
C ARG A 161 -10.77 3.90 10.18
N PHE A 162 -9.54 3.99 9.67
CA PHE A 162 -8.93 5.21 9.13
C PHE A 162 -8.31 4.94 7.76
#